data_AF-A0A9N9ID30-F1
#
_entry.id   AF-A0A9N9ID30-F1
#
_cell.length_a   1.000
_cell.length_b   1.000
_cell.length_c   1.000
_cell.angle_alpha   90.00
_cell.angle_beta   90.00
_cell.angle_gamma   90.00
#
_symmetry.space_group_name_H-M   'P 1'
#
loop_
_entity.id
_entity.type
_entity.pdbx_description
1 polymer ?
#
loop_
_entity_poly.entity_id
_entity_poly.type
_entity_poly.pdbx_seq_one_letter_code
_entity_poly.pdbx_strand_id
1 'polypeptide(L)'
;MYEKKSSEKFSLESQIVKANLSLSGLSCASCIHSIEQVLKKLPGVLTNSIHVNLLMSNASLEFDRSKVSMEQIKTAINDSGYKVKDANIEEEKSQSQNEMREENTENVISIIDSDTNQIENVTITMLSIDGISCASCINTIEQAIRPLTGVKHIHANLLTSEAIIKHDNNKI
;
A
#
# COMPACT_ATOMS: atom_id res chain seq x y z
N MET A 1 16.75 -31.60 -26.35
CA MET A 1 16.67 -31.69 -24.88
C MET A 1 15.46 -30.89 -24.42
N TYR A 2 14.37 -31.60 -24.11
CA TYR A 2 13.33 -31.16 -23.17
C TYR A 2 13.98 -30.95 -21.78
N GLU A 3 13.53 -30.16 -20.81
CA GLU A 3 12.19 -29.91 -20.23
C GLU A 3 12.19 -28.48 -19.60
N LYS A 4 11.17 -27.64 -19.82
CA LYS A 4 9.95 -27.48 -18.98
C LYS A 4 10.19 -27.42 -17.45
N LYS A 5 9.89 -26.24 -16.89
CA LYS A 5 8.89 -26.06 -15.82
C LYS A 5 8.16 -24.74 -16.13
N SER A 6 6.99 -24.79 -16.75
CA SER A 6 5.70 -25.11 -16.13
C SER A 6 5.41 -24.14 -14.98
N SER A 7 4.75 -23.05 -15.30
CA SER A 7 3.31 -22.87 -15.05
C SER A 7 3.06 -22.55 -13.58
N GLU A 8 2.66 -21.31 -13.32
CA GLU A 8 1.43 -21.09 -12.56
C GLU A 8 0.84 -19.74 -13.00
N LYS A 9 -0.04 -19.84 -14.01
CA LYS A 9 -1.21 -18.96 -14.08
C LYS A 9 -1.89 -19.07 -12.72
N PHE A 10 -1.90 -18.00 -11.94
CA PHE A 10 -2.81 -17.89 -10.81
C PHE A 10 -3.65 -16.64 -10.99
N SER A 11 -4.70 -16.79 -11.79
CA SER A 11 -5.86 -15.91 -11.74
C SER A 11 -6.55 -16.13 -10.40
N LEU A 12 -6.26 -15.28 -9.42
CA LEU A 12 -7.17 -14.87 -8.37
C LEU A 12 -6.91 -13.38 -8.14
N GLU A 13 -7.96 -12.59 -8.02
CA GLU A 13 -7.88 -11.15 -7.73
C GLU A 13 -7.11 -10.94 -6.43
N SER A 14 -5.81 -10.62 -6.54
CA SER A 14 -4.94 -10.56 -5.38
C SER A 14 -5.21 -9.26 -4.63
N GLN A 15 -5.73 -9.39 -3.41
CA GLN A 15 -5.97 -8.26 -2.50
C GLN A 15 -4.67 -7.92 -1.78
N ILE A 16 -3.64 -7.59 -2.57
CA ILE A 16 -2.36 -7.13 -2.03
C ILE A 16 -2.60 -5.80 -1.33
N VAL A 17 -2.29 -5.77 -0.04
CA VAL A 17 -2.28 -4.54 0.74
C VAL A 17 -0.91 -4.37 1.38
N LYS A 18 -0.52 -3.11 1.56
CA LYS A 18 0.68 -2.76 2.30
C LYS A 18 0.35 -2.58 3.76
N ALA A 19 1.24 -3.01 4.65
CA ALA A 19 1.13 -2.78 6.07
C ALA A 19 2.45 -2.35 6.68
N ASN A 20 2.35 -1.51 7.70
CA ASN A 20 3.43 -1.07 8.55
C ASN A 20 3.18 -1.58 9.97
N LEU A 21 4.18 -2.24 10.57
CA LEU A 21 4.14 -2.80 11.90
C LEU A 21 5.19 -2.15 12.78
N SER A 22 4.75 -1.57 13.89
CA SER A 22 5.65 -1.15 14.96
C SER A 22 6.01 -2.35 15.81
N LEU A 23 7.31 -2.62 15.93
CA LEU A 23 7.85 -3.80 16.61
C LEU A 23 8.52 -3.40 17.93
N SER A 24 8.75 -4.40 18.77
CA SER A 24 9.55 -4.26 19.98
C SER A 24 10.41 -5.49 20.21
N GLY A 25 11.55 -5.29 20.88
CA GLY A 25 12.57 -6.33 21.07
C GLY A 25 13.61 -6.38 19.94
N LEU A 26 13.55 -5.49 18.96
CA LEU A 26 14.62 -5.32 17.97
C LEU A 26 15.81 -4.59 18.61
N SER A 27 16.94 -5.30 18.78
CA SER A 27 18.15 -4.72 19.39
C SER A 27 19.42 -4.92 18.57
N CYS A 28 19.40 -5.76 17.53
CA CYS A 28 20.55 -6.01 16.69
C CYS A 28 20.18 -6.50 15.28
N ALA A 29 21.16 -6.57 14.39
CA ALA A 29 20.98 -7.00 13.00
C ALA A 29 20.47 -8.45 12.86
N SER A 30 20.80 -9.36 13.78
CA SER A 30 20.26 -10.72 13.74
C SER A 30 18.77 -10.80 14.10
N CYS A 31 18.25 -9.82 14.86
CA CYS A 31 16.81 -9.71 15.11
C CYS A 31 16.04 -9.36 13.84
N ILE A 32 16.60 -8.47 13.01
CA ILE A 32 16.04 -8.09 11.71
C ILE A 32 15.90 -9.33 10.83
N HIS A 33 16.99 -10.10 10.69
CA HIS A 33 16.99 -11.32 9.88
C HIS A 33 15.96 -12.34 10.37
N SER A 34 15.81 -12.49 11.69
CA SER A 34 14.82 -13.39 12.28
C SER A 34 13.40 -13.02 11.88
N ILE A 35 13.05 -11.73 11.96
CA ILE A 35 11.74 -11.22 11.54
C ILE A 35 11.50 -11.44 10.05
N GLU A 36 12.47 -11.12 9.19
CA GLU A 36 12.32 -11.35 7.75
C GLU A 36 12.08 -12.82 7.42
N GLN A 37 12.79 -13.74 8.06
CA GLN A 37 12.62 -15.18 7.82
C GLN A 37 11.24 -15.68 8.26
N VAL A 38 10.70 -15.14 9.36
CA VAL A 38 9.36 -15.45 9.82
C VAL A 38 8.31 -14.96 8.81
N LEU A 39 8.43 -13.71 8.37
CA LEU A 39 7.51 -13.12 7.40
C LEU A 39 7.56 -13.82 6.03
N LYS A 40 8.75 -14.20 5.55
CA LYS A 40 8.95 -14.93 4.29
C LYS A 40 8.30 -16.32 4.29
N LYS A 41 8.07 -16.93 5.45
CA LYS A 41 7.44 -18.26 5.57
C LYS A 41 5.92 -18.20 5.48
N LEU A 42 5.30 -17.03 5.61
CA LEU A 42 3.85 -16.91 5.62
C LEU A 42 3.28 -17.02 4.19
N PRO A 43 2.28 -17.90 3.96
CA PRO A 43 1.67 -18.04 2.64
C PRO A 43 0.85 -16.78 2.32
N GLY A 44 1.33 -15.97 1.37
CA GLY A 44 0.65 -14.74 0.95
C GLY A 44 1.42 -13.45 1.21
N VAL A 45 2.54 -13.49 1.95
CA VAL A 45 3.45 -12.35 2.06
C VAL A 45 4.32 -12.26 0.80
N LEU A 46 4.44 -11.07 0.22
CA LEU A 46 5.32 -10.83 -0.91
C LEU A 46 6.76 -10.70 -0.41
N THR A 47 7.59 -11.72 -0.64
CA THR A 47 8.96 -11.81 -0.12
C THR A 47 9.85 -10.63 -0.49
N ASN A 48 9.61 -10.02 -1.65
CA ASN A 48 10.36 -8.87 -2.17
C ASN A 48 9.94 -7.52 -1.58
N SER A 49 8.83 -7.47 -0.84
CA SER A 49 8.28 -6.24 -0.24
C SER A 49 8.64 -6.07 1.24
N ILE A 50 9.29 -7.07 1.85
CA ILE A 50 9.58 -7.06 3.29
C ILE A 50 10.78 -6.13 3.52
N HIS A 51 10.56 -5.08 4.30
CA HIS A 51 11.59 -4.16 4.77
C HIS A 51 11.48 -4.00 6.28
N VAL A 52 12.58 -4.18 6.99
CA VAL A 52 12.63 -4.04 8.45
C VAL A 52 13.65 -2.96 8.80
N ASN A 53 13.22 -1.97 9.59
CA ASN A 53 14.06 -0.85 10.02
C ASN A 53 14.36 -0.94 11.52
N LEU A 54 15.63 -1.13 11.86
CA LEU A 54 16.08 -1.22 13.26
C LEU A 54 16.00 0.14 13.98
N LEU A 55 16.36 1.24 13.30
CA LEU A 55 16.35 2.58 13.88
C LEU A 55 14.94 3.03 14.26
N MET A 56 13.97 2.75 13.37
CA MET A 56 12.56 3.06 13.60
C MET A 56 11.81 1.95 14.34
N SER A 57 12.47 0.80 14.59
CA SER A 57 11.87 -0.40 15.19
C SER A 57 10.54 -0.79 14.54
N ASN A 58 10.49 -0.78 13.21
CA ASN A 58 9.29 -1.12 12.44
C ASN A 58 9.58 -2.07 11.27
N ALA A 59 8.53 -2.65 10.70
CA ALA A 59 8.58 -3.47 9.51
C ALA A 59 7.45 -3.09 8.56
N SER A 60 7.76 -2.96 7.28
CA SER A 60 6.78 -2.80 6.21
C SER A 60 6.76 -4.03 5.32
N LEU A 61 5.58 -4.48 4.90
CA LEU A 61 5.43 -5.54 3.93
C LEU A 61 4.14 -5.39 3.14
N GLU A 62 4.08 -6.05 1.99
CA GLU A 62 2.87 -6.28 1.23
C GLU A 62 2.44 -7.74 1.37
N PHE A 63 1.15 -7.96 1.56
CA PHE A 63 0.59 -9.29 1.68
C PHE A 63 -0.81 -9.40 1.06
N ASP A 64 -1.15 -10.60 0.61
CA ASP A 64 -2.45 -10.94 0.07
C ASP A 64 -3.44 -11.22 1.21
N ARG A 65 -4.41 -10.33 1.41
CA ARG A 65 -5.44 -10.49 2.46
C ARG A 65 -6.31 -11.72 2.25
N SER A 66 -6.37 -12.27 1.04
CA SER A 66 -7.10 -13.52 0.77
C SER A 66 -6.36 -14.76 1.28
N LYS A 67 -5.05 -14.67 1.50
CA LYS A 67 -4.18 -15.80 1.89
C LYS A 67 -3.71 -15.73 3.34
N VAL A 68 -3.46 -14.53 3.85
CA VAL A 68 -3.00 -14.33 5.23
C VAL A 68 -3.63 -13.08 5.83
N SER A 69 -4.07 -13.17 7.07
CA SER A 69 -4.63 -12.05 7.82
C SER A 69 -3.56 -11.30 8.61
N MET A 70 -3.84 -10.04 8.94
CA MET A 70 -2.98 -9.23 9.80
C MET A 70 -2.76 -9.88 11.18
N GLU A 71 -3.76 -10.58 11.71
CA GLU A 71 -3.67 -11.29 12.98
C GLU A 71 -2.69 -12.47 12.90
N GLN A 72 -2.73 -13.25 11.80
CA GLN A 72 -1.77 -14.34 11.57
C GLN A 72 -0.34 -13.83 11.46
N ILE A 73 -0.13 -12.68 10.79
CA ILE A 73 1.17 -12.03 10.71
C ILE A 73 1.67 -11.62 12.10
N LYS A 74 0.81 -11.00 12.93
CA LYS A 74 1.15 -10.62 14.31
C LYS A 74 1.50 -11.84 15.15
N THR A 75 0.71 -12.91 15.07
CA THR A 75 0.95 -14.15 15.81
C THR A 75 2.28 -14.77 15.42
N ALA A 76 2.60 -14.86 14.13
CA ALA A 76 3.88 -15.39 13.67
C ALA A 76 5.09 -14.61 14.23
N ILE A 77 4.99 -13.28 14.28
CA ILE A 77 6.02 -12.43 14.89
C ILE A 77 6.10 -12.69 16.40
N ASN A 78 4.97 -12.78 17.09
CA ASN A 78 4.91 -13.05 18.52
C ASN A 78 5.53 -14.42 18.89
N ASP A 79 5.24 -15.46 18.11
CA ASP A 79 5.77 -16.81 18.30
C ASP A 79 7.29 -16.87 18.11
N SER A 80 7.86 -15.91 17.37
CA SER A 80 9.31 -15.75 17.22
C SER A 80 9.99 -14.96 18.33
N GLY A 81 9.24 -14.54 19.36
CA GLY A 81 9.77 -13.88 20.56
C GLY A 81 9.81 -12.35 20.50
N TYR A 82 9.23 -11.75 19.46
CA TYR A 82 9.10 -10.29 19.33
C TYR A 82 7.67 -9.86 19.67
N LYS A 83 7.39 -8.56 19.76
CA LYS A 83 6.00 -8.09 19.92
C LYS A 83 5.66 -7.01 18.91
N VAL A 84 4.48 -7.12 18.31
CA VAL A 84 3.88 -6.06 17.50
C VAL A 84 3.12 -5.11 18.42
N LYS A 85 3.56 -3.86 18.50
CA LYS A 85 2.89 -2.80 19.28
C LYS A 85 1.70 -2.25 18.52
N ASP A 86 1.91 -1.90 17.26
CA ASP A 86 0.91 -1.32 16.38
C ASP A 86 1.03 -1.93 14.98
N ALA A 87 -0.09 -1.99 14.26
CA ALA A 87 -0.09 -2.36 12.86
C ALA A 87 -1.11 -1.52 12.10
N ASN A 88 -0.64 -0.83 11.08
CA ASN A 88 -1.46 -0.04 10.18
C ASN A 88 -1.43 -0.70 8.80
N ILE A 89 -2.62 -1.00 8.26
CA ILE A 89 -2.74 -1.39 6.86
C ILE A 89 -2.90 -0.10 6.08
N GLU A 90 -1.92 0.19 5.24
CA GLU A 90 -1.97 1.24 4.21
C GLU A 90 -2.92 0.75 3.11
N GLU A 91 -4.21 0.64 3.44
CA GLU A 91 -5.25 0.75 2.42
C GLU A 91 -5.11 2.17 1.85
N GLU A 92 -5.20 2.38 0.52
CA GLU A 92 -5.28 3.72 -0.08
C GLU A 92 -6.57 4.41 0.42
N LYS A 93 -6.59 4.79 1.70
CA LYS A 93 -7.52 5.73 2.30
C LYS A 93 -6.88 7.08 2.12
N SER A 94 -7.53 7.90 1.31
CA SER A 94 -7.40 9.35 1.27
C SER A 94 -7.12 9.87 2.70
N GLN A 95 -5.86 10.21 3.00
CA GLN A 95 -5.51 10.82 4.28
C GLN A 95 -5.87 12.31 4.22
N SER A 96 -7.09 12.63 4.62
CA SER A 96 -7.28 13.77 5.50
C SER A 96 -6.56 13.45 6.81
N GLN A 97 -5.48 14.19 7.00
CA GLN A 97 -4.67 14.46 8.19
C GLN A 97 -5.35 14.13 9.54
N ASN A 98 -4.59 13.61 10.51
CA ASN A 98 -4.03 14.42 11.61
C ASN A 98 -3.73 13.54 12.84
N GLU A 99 -2.48 13.53 13.30
CA GLU A 99 -2.14 13.26 14.70
C GLU A 99 -1.11 14.30 15.16
N MET A 100 -1.63 15.42 15.67
CA MET A 100 -0.98 16.21 16.71
C MET A 100 -1.83 16.09 17.99
N ARG A 101 -1.12 16.04 19.10
CA ARG A 101 -1.50 15.66 20.46
C ARG A 101 -2.57 16.58 21.10
N GLU A 102 -3.25 16.00 22.11
CA GLU A 102 -3.91 16.61 23.27
C GLU A 102 -5.43 16.93 23.25
N GLU A 103 -6.14 16.17 24.11
CA GLU A 103 -7.29 16.48 24.98
C GLU A 103 -8.68 16.94 24.45
N ASN A 104 -9.68 16.16 24.90
CA ASN A 104 -11.01 16.55 25.38
C ASN A 104 -12.23 16.50 24.43
N THR A 105 -13.13 15.58 24.82
CA THR A 105 -14.60 15.50 24.71
C THR A 105 -15.34 15.54 23.36
N GLU A 106 -16.08 14.44 23.18
CA GLU A 106 -17.43 14.35 22.65
C GLU A 106 -17.73 15.03 21.30
N ASN A 107 -17.78 14.23 20.24
CA ASN A 107 -19.00 14.23 19.43
C ASN A 107 -19.24 12.88 18.76
N VAL A 108 -20.25 12.18 19.28
CA VAL A 108 -20.97 11.12 18.58
C VAL A 108 -21.76 11.75 17.43
N ILE A 109 -21.66 11.17 16.25
CA ILE A 109 -22.79 10.62 15.49
C ILE A 109 -22.25 10.13 14.14
N SER A 110 -22.20 8.80 14.11
CA SER A 110 -22.20 7.88 12.99
C SER A 110 -23.30 8.12 11.95
N ILE A 111 -23.27 7.27 10.92
CA ILE A 111 -24.34 6.98 9.94
C ILE A 111 -24.16 7.90 8.72
N ILE A 112 -24.02 7.41 7.48
CA ILE A 112 -24.94 6.49 6.80
C ILE A 112 -24.21 5.60 5.77
N ASP A 113 -24.48 4.29 5.89
CA ASP A 113 -24.62 3.17 4.94
C ASP A 113 -23.89 3.14 3.58
N SER A 114 -23.19 2.04 3.29
CA SER A 114 -23.67 0.77 2.69
C SER A 114 -23.97 0.88 1.20
N ASP A 115 -23.45 -0.10 0.46
CA ASP A 115 -23.73 -0.42 -0.94
C ASP A 115 -23.14 0.51 -2.02
N THR A 116 -22.06 0.05 -2.66
CA THR A 116 -22.19 -0.58 -4.00
C THR A 116 -20.81 -0.90 -4.56
N ASN A 117 -20.56 -2.20 -4.65
CA ASN A 117 -19.65 -2.88 -5.55
C ASN A 117 -19.71 -2.32 -6.98
N GLN A 118 -18.64 -1.67 -7.46
CA GLN A 118 -18.23 -1.70 -8.88
C GLN A 118 -16.70 -1.68 -8.97
N ILE A 119 -16.14 -2.88 -9.12
CA ILE A 119 -14.75 -3.13 -9.53
C ILE A 119 -14.61 -2.56 -10.94
N GLU A 120 -13.81 -1.51 -11.10
CA GLU A 120 -13.55 -0.95 -12.43
C GLU A 120 -12.10 -1.20 -12.85
N ASN A 121 -11.88 -1.56 -14.12
CA ASN A 121 -10.59 -1.98 -14.69
C ASN A 121 -9.62 -0.79 -14.86
N VAL A 122 -8.92 -0.41 -13.79
CA VAL A 122 -8.02 0.75 -13.81
C VAL A 122 -6.61 0.41 -14.34
N THR A 123 -6.17 1.12 -15.37
CA THR A 123 -4.81 1.16 -15.91
C THR A 123 -4.07 2.40 -15.42
N ILE A 124 -2.79 2.23 -15.10
CA ILE A 124 -1.91 3.33 -14.67
C ILE A 124 -0.95 3.68 -15.80
N THR A 125 -0.94 4.94 -16.21
CA THR A 125 0.00 5.47 -17.20
C THR A 125 0.86 6.56 -16.55
N MET A 126 2.18 6.42 -16.68
CA MET A 126 3.14 7.45 -16.28
C MET A 126 3.55 8.27 -17.50
N LEU A 127 3.46 9.58 -17.40
CA LEU A 127 3.88 10.53 -18.43
C LEU A 127 4.92 11.48 -17.84
N SER A 128 6.04 11.64 -18.54
CA SER A 128 7.02 12.68 -18.22
C SER A 128 6.52 14.03 -18.74
N ILE A 129 6.63 15.07 -17.91
CA ILE A 129 6.15 16.42 -18.23
C ILE A 129 7.35 17.37 -18.27
N ASP A 130 7.60 17.93 -19.44
CA ASP A 130 8.64 18.94 -19.62
C ASP A 130 8.10 20.35 -19.26
N GLY A 131 8.94 21.15 -18.59
CA GLY A 131 8.62 22.56 -18.26
C GLY A 131 7.76 22.81 -17.02
N ILE A 132 7.46 21.80 -16.21
CA ILE A 132 6.71 21.98 -14.96
C ILE A 132 7.59 22.68 -13.90
N SER A 133 7.34 23.97 -13.68
CA SER A 133 8.22 24.83 -12.85
C SER A 133 7.53 25.41 -11.62
N CYS A 134 6.21 25.24 -11.50
CA CYS A 134 5.42 25.81 -10.40
C CYS A 134 4.20 24.94 -10.06
N ALA A 135 3.75 24.98 -8.81
CA ALA A 135 2.54 24.31 -8.33
C ALA A 135 1.28 24.72 -9.11
N SER A 136 1.24 25.95 -9.62
CA SER A 136 0.17 26.44 -10.51
C SER A 136 0.12 25.69 -11.85
N CYS A 137 1.26 25.21 -12.34
CA CYS A 137 1.33 24.39 -13.56
C CYS A 137 0.74 23.00 -13.31
N ILE A 138 1.02 22.37 -12.15
CA ILE A 138 0.39 21.10 -11.76
C ILE A 138 -1.13 21.23 -11.82
N ASN A 139 -1.68 22.24 -11.15
CA ASN A 139 -3.13 22.40 -11.05
C ASN A 139 -3.77 22.61 -12.43
N THR A 140 -3.09 23.29 -13.35
CA THR A 140 -3.55 23.44 -14.74
C THR A 140 -3.56 22.11 -15.48
N ILE A 141 -2.52 21.29 -15.31
CA ILE A 141 -2.37 19.97 -15.94
C ILE A 141 -3.44 19.00 -15.41
N GLU A 142 -3.62 18.93 -14.10
CA GLU A 142 -4.63 18.07 -13.46
C GLU A 142 -6.04 18.44 -13.92
N GLN A 143 -6.36 19.74 -13.97
CA GLN A 143 -7.66 20.21 -14.45
C GLN A 143 -7.89 19.96 -15.95
N ALA A 144 -6.85 19.98 -16.78
CA ALA A 144 -6.97 19.72 -18.21
C ALA A 144 -7.24 18.23 -18.51
N ILE A 145 -6.70 17.32 -17.69
CA ILE A 145 -6.75 15.87 -17.93
C ILE A 145 -7.91 15.19 -17.18
N ARG A 146 -8.32 15.73 -16.02
CA ARG A 146 -9.46 15.22 -15.24
C ARG A 146 -10.77 15.06 -16.03
N PRO A 147 -11.16 15.93 -16.98
CA PRO A 147 -12.40 15.76 -17.75
C PRO A 147 -12.25 14.79 -18.94
N LEU A 148 -11.06 14.26 -19.24
CA LEU A 148 -10.88 13.34 -20.36
C LEU A 148 -11.62 12.02 -20.09
N THR A 149 -12.35 11.56 -21.10
CA THR A 149 -13.11 10.31 -21.03
C THR A 149 -12.19 9.15 -20.65
N GLY A 150 -12.56 8.42 -19.59
CA GLY A 150 -11.80 7.27 -19.10
C GLY A 150 -10.85 7.58 -17.94
N VAL A 151 -10.49 8.85 -17.69
CA VAL A 151 -9.61 9.22 -16.57
C VAL A 151 -10.38 9.22 -15.25
N LYS A 152 -9.90 8.47 -14.26
CA LYS A 152 -10.48 8.40 -12.90
C LYS A 152 -9.68 9.21 -11.90
N HIS A 153 -8.36 9.13 -11.98
CA HIS A 153 -7.47 9.94 -11.17
C HIS A 153 -6.28 10.43 -11.99
N ILE A 154 -5.83 11.65 -11.70
CA ILE A 154 -4.56 12.18 -12.17
C ILE A 154 -3.82 12.79 -10.97
N HIS A 155 -2.52 12.57 -10.90
CA HIS A 155 -1.63 13.26 -9.99
C HIS A 155 -0.35 13.66 -10.72
N ALA A 156 0.06 14.92 -10.65
CA ALA A 156 1.34 15.38 -11.23
C ALA A 156 2.31 15.84 -10.12
N ASN A 157 3.57 15.42 -10.25
CA ASN A 157 4.63 15.68 -9.28
C ASN A 157 5.71 16.59 -9.87
N LEU A 158 5.94 17.74 -9.23
CA LEU A 158 6.99 18.69 -9.60
C LEU A 158 8.40 18.16 -9.36
N LEU A 159 8.60 17.40 -8.28
CA LEU A 159 9.92 16.93 -7.88
C LEU A 159 10.44 15.88 -8.88
N THR A 160 9.55 15.02 -9.36
CA THR A 160 9.91 13.96 -10.31
C THR A 160 9.63 14.34 -11.76
N SER A 161 8.94 15.46 -12.02
CA SER A 161 8.52 15.89 -13.37
C SER A 161 7.68 14.83 -14.09
N GLU A 162 6.84 14.11 -13.35
CA GLU A 162 6.02 13.01 -13.84
C GLU A 162 4.55 13.22 -13.46
N ALA A 163 3.64 12.78 -14.33
CA ALA A 163 2.22 12.63 -14.02
C ALA A 163 1.81 11.17 -14.09
N ILE A 164 1.05 10.76 -13.08
CA ILE A 164 0.45 9.44 -12.94
C ILE A 164 -1.04 9.60 -13.24
N ILE A 165 -1.52 8.87 -14.25
CA ILE A 165 -2.92 8.88 -14.67
C ILE A 165 -3.49 7.49 -14.47
N LYS A 166 -4.51 7.37 -13.63
CA LYS A 166 -5.35 6.17 -13.45
C LYS A 166 -6.57 6.31 -14.37
N HIS A 167 -6.73 5.44 -15.37
CA HIS A 167 -7.83 5.46 -16.33
C HIS A 167 -8.41 4.08 -16.62
N ASP A 168 -9.64 3.98 -17.11
CA ASP A 168 -10.25 2.70 -17.48
C ASP A 168 -9.78 2.22 -18.86
N ASN A 169 -9.14 1.05 -18.94
CA ASN A 169 -8.66 0.49 -20.22
C ASN A 169 -9.80 0.16 -21.19
N ASN A 170 -11.04 0.07 -20.72
CA ASN A 170 -12.19 -0.33 -21.52
C ASN A 170 -12.93 0.87 -22.16
N LYS A 171 -12.39 2.09 -22.07
CA LYS A 171 -13.02 3.32 -22.58
C LYS A 171 -12.09 4.28 -23.36
N ILE A 172 -10.87 3.86 -23.68
CA ILE A 172 -9.94 4.65 -24.52
C ILE A 172 -10.03 4.28 -26.00
#